data_AF-A0A3B9TR24-F1
#
_entry.id   AF-A0A3B9TR24-F1
#
_cell.length_a   1.000
_cell.length_b   1.000
_cell.length_c   1.000
_cell.angle_alpha   90.00
_cell.angle_beta   90.00
_cell.angle_gamma   90.00
#
_symmetry.space_group_name_H-M   'P 1'
#
loop_
_entity.id
_entity.type
_entity.pdbx_description
1 polymer ?
#
loop_
_entity_poly.entity_id
_entity_poly.type
_entity_poly.pdbx_seq_one_letter_code
_entity_poly.pdbx_strand_id
1 'polypeptide(L)' 'RIPRIDAFRVGGLIYLFEYATALAGEIMDINPFDQPGVEQGKRYTYGLMGREGFEKDAKEAVEFFQRALARTLMV' A
#
# COMPACT_ATOMS: atom_id res chain seq x y z
N ARG A 1 -23.65 16.67 1.87
CA ARG A 1 -23.07 17.60 0.87
C ARG A 1 -22.43 18.76 1.63
N ILE A 2 -21.21 19.19 1.26
CA ILE A 2 -20.55 20.29 1.97
C ILE A 2 -21.15 21.63 1.51
N PRO A 3 -21.62 22.51 2.42
CA PRO A 3 -22.31 23.74 2.03
C PRO A 3 -21.45 24.77 1.29
N ARG A 4 -20.13 24.79 1.51
CA ARG A 4 -19.15 25.68 0.86
C ARG A 4 -17.78 25.01 0.84
N ILE A 5 -17.03 25.20 -0.24
CA ILE A 5 -15.64 24.76 -0.33
C ILE A 5 -14.75 25.93 0.09
N ASP A 6 -14.25 25.87 1.32
CA ASP A 6 -13.28 26.81 1.90
C ASP A 6 -12.31 26.06 2.83
N ALA A 7 -11.23 26.73 3.23
CA ALA A 7 -10.17 26.12 4.02
C ALA A 7 -10.68 25.51 5.34
N PHE A 8 -11.61 26.19 6.02
CA PHE A 8 -12.18 25.71 7.28
C PHE A 8 -12.95 24.40 7.10
N ARG A 9 -13.84 24.34 6.10
CA ARG A 9 -14.68 23.16 5.85
C ARG A 9 -13.89 22.00 5.26
N VAL A 10 -12.91 22.28 4.39
CA VAL A 10 -12.02 21.25 3.83
C VAL A 10 -11.13 20.67 4.93
N GLY A 11 -10.54 21.51 5.79
CA GLY A 11 -9.75 21.05 6.93
C GLY A 11 -10.57 20.17 7.88
N GLY A 12 -11.79 20.59 8.20
CA GLY A 12 -12.71 19.77 9.01
C GLY A 12 -13.06 18.42 8.36
N LEU A 13 -13.22 18.39 7.03
CA LEU A 13 -13.47 17.14 6.32
C LEU A 13 -12.25 16.20 6.33
N ILE A 14 -11.05 16.74 6.12
CA ILE A 14 -9.80 15.96 6.17
C ILE A 14 -9.65 15.35 7.57
N TYR A 15 -9.78 16.16 8.61
CA TYR A 15 -9.68 15.69 9.99
C TYR A 15 -10.74 14.64 10.34
N LEU A 16 -11.98 14.82 9.86
CA LEU A 16 -13.05 13.82 10.06
C LEU A 16 -12.64 12.46 9.49
N PHE A 17 -12.07 12.42 8.29
CA PHE A 17 -11.65 11.15 7.68
C PHE A 17 -10.39 10.58 8.33
N GLU A 18 -9.41 11.41 8.71
CA GLU A 18 -8.23 10.96 9.46
C GLU A 18 -8.64 10.29 10.78
N TYR A 19 -9.54 10.92 11.54
CA TYR A 19 -10.05 10.37 12.79
C TYR A 19 -10.87 9.10 12.56
N ALA A 20 -11.77 9.10 11.57
CA ALA A 20 -12.57 7.92 11.24
C ALA A 20 -11.70 6.73 10.82
N THR A 21 -10.62 6.97 10.06
CA THR A 21 -9.66 5.93 9.69
C THR A 21 -8.89 5.38 10.89
N ALA A 22 -8.42 6.25 11.79
CA ALA A 22 -7.75 5.81 13.01
C ALA A 22 -8.68 4.95 13.89
N LEU A 23 -9.93 5.38 14.06
CA LEU A 23 -10.95 4.62 14.80
C LEU A 23 -11.28 3.29 14.12
N ALA A 24 -11.39 3.27 12.79
CA ALA A 24 -11.62 2.03 12.06
C ALA A 24 -10.47 1.02 12.23
N GLY A 25 -9.22 1.49 12.23
CA GLY A 25 -8.05 0.64 12.52
C GLY A 25 -8.13 -0.01 13.89
N GLU A 26 -8.44 0.77 14.92
CA GLU A 26 -8.65 0.27 16.29
C GLU A 26 -9.77 -0.79 16.36
N ILE A 27 -10.92 -0.52 15.73
CA ILE A 27 -12.05 -1.47 15.67
C ILE A 27 -11.65 -2.78 14.98
N MET A 28 -10.77 -2.71 13.97
CA MET A 28 -10.30 -3.85 13.20
C MET A 28 -9.12 -4.58 13.86
N ASP A 29 -8.65 -4.13 15.03
CA ASP A 29 -7.47 -4.66 15.72
C ASP A 29 -6.22 -4.67 14.83
N ILE A 30 -6.03 -3.58 14.08
CA ILE A 30 -4.85 -3.34 13.24
C ILE A 30 -4.22 -2.00 13.62
N ASN A 31 -2.93 -1.84 13.31
CA ASN A 31 -2.26 -0.56 13.43
C ASN A 31 -2.56 0.33 12.20
N PRO A 32 -3.33 1.42 12.31
CA PRO A 32 -3.64 2.29 11.17
C PRO A 32 -2.46 3.21 10.79
N PHE A 33 -1.36 3.19 11.55
CA PHE A 33 -0.23 4.10 11.40
C PHE A 33 1.05 3.42 10.87
N ASP A 34 0.98 2.16 10.46
CA ASP A 34 2.09 1.48 9.80
C ASP A 34 1.77 1.04 8.36
N GLN A 35 2.79 0.51 7.68
CA GLN A 35 2.72 0.12 6.27
C GLN A 35 3.78 -0.95 5.91
N PRO A 36 3.81 -2.11 6.57
CA PRO A 36 4.83 -3.13 6.31
C PRO A 36 4.82 -3.64 4.86
N GLY A 37 3.66 -3.68 4.21
CA GLY A 37 3.50 -4.23 2.86
C GLY A 37 4.19 -3.43 1.75
N VAL A 38 4.47 -2.13 1.93
CA VAL A 38 5.05 -1.31 0.85
C VAL A 38 6.54 -1.57 0.65
N GLU A 39 7.24 -2.04 1.70
CA GLU A 39 8.68 -2.25 1.64
C GLU A 39 9.04 -3.38 0.68
N GLN A 40 8.24 -4.45 0.62
CA GLN A 40 8.50 -5.54 -0.31
C GLN A 40 8.40 -5.08 -1.78
N GLY A 41 7.43 -4.23 -2.09
CA GLY A 41 7.31 -3.63 -3.42
C GLY A 41 8.58 -2.85 -3.80
N LYS A 42 9.11 -2.04 -2.88
CA LYS A 42 10.37 -1.30 -3.10
C LYS A 42 11.55 -2.23 -3.32
N ARG A 43 11.70 -3.28 -2.50
CA ARG A 43 12.78 -4.28 -2.62
C ARG A 43 12.75 -4.99 -3.97
N TYR A 44 11.57 -5.38 -4.43
CA TYR A 44 11.39 -5.95 -5.77
C TYR A 44 11.78 -4.96 -6.86
N THR A 45 11.34 -3.71 -6.78
CA THR A 45 11.75 -2.68 -7.76
C THR A 45 13.27 -2.50 -7.77
N TYR A 46 13.93 -2.43 -6.61
CA TYR A 46 15.38 -2.30 -6.54
C TYR A 46 16.09 -3.49 -7.20
N GLY A 47 15.67 -4.72 -6.87
CA GLY A 47 16.24 -5.92 -7.45
C GLY A 47 16.04 -6.01 -8.97
N LEU A 48 14.83 -5.74 -9.44
CA LEU A 48 14.49 -5.76 -10.88
C LEU A 48 15.22 -4.67 -11.68
N MET A 49 15.54 -3.53 -11.06
CA MET A 49 16.35 -2.48 -11.66
C MET A 49 17.87 -2.73 -11.53
N GLY A 50 18.28 -3.88 -11.00
CA GLY A 50 19.69 -4.29 -10.94
C GLY A 50 20.50 -3.62 -9.83
N ARG A 51 19.85 -3.17 -8.74
CA ARG A 51 20.57 -2.63 -7.58
C ARG A 51 21.32 -3.75 -6.85
N GLU A 52 22.62 -3.58 -6.65
CA GLU A 52 23.45 -4.53 -5.90
C GLU A 52 22.89 -4.83 -4.50
N GLY A 53 22.89 -6.10 -4.12
CA GLY A 53 22.39 -6.58 -2.83
C GLY A 53 20.90 -6.94 -2.79
N PHE A 54 20.18 -6.77 -3.91
CA PHE A 54 18.75 -7.10 -4.05
C PHE A 54 18.50 -8.23 -5.07
N GLU A 55 19.52 -9.02 -5.41
CA GLU A 55 19.44 -10.08 -6.43
C GLU A 55 18.46 -11.18 -6.03
N LYS A 56 18.35 -11.46 -4.72
CA LYS A 56 17.37 -12.41 -4.18
C LYS A 56 15.94 -11.89 -4.34
N ASP A 57 15.71 -10.62 -4.00
CA ASP A 57 14.41 -9.96 -4.15
C ASP A 57 13.98 -9.92 -5.64
N ALA A 58 14.92 -9.72 -6.56
CA ALA A 58 14.66 -9.77 -8.00
C ALA A 58 14.16 -11.14 -8.48
N LYS A 59 14.83 -12.23 -8.05
CA LYS A 59 14.45 -13.60 -8.39
C LYS A 59 13.06 -13.95 -7.85
N GLU A 60 12.82 -13.63 -6.58
CA GLU A 60 11.53 -13.85 -5.93
C GLU A 60 10.40 -13.11 -6.66
N ALA A 61 10.63 -11.86 -7.07
CA ALA A 61 9.66 -11.09 -7.83
C ALA A 61 9.32 -11.75 -9.18
N VAL A 62 10.34 -12.19 -9.94
CA VAL A 62 10.13 -12.88 -11.23
C VAL A 62 9.31 -14.17 -11.04
N GLU A 63 9.68 -15.00 -10.07
CA GLU A 63 8.96 -16.24 -9.77
C GLU A 63 7.52 -16.00 -9.31
N PHE A 64 7.29 -14.94 -8.52
CA PHE A 64 5.95 -14.53 -8.10
C PHE A 64 5.08 -14.15 -9.31
N PHE A 65 5.59 -13.27 -10.19
CA PHE A 65 4.83 -12.82 -11.36
C PHE A 65 4.58 -13.95 -12.37
N GLN A 66 5.54 -14.85 -12.58
CA GLN A 66 5.34 -16.03 -13.42
C GLN A 66 4.24 -16.95 -12.87
N ARG A 67 4.22 -17.21 -11.56
CA ARG A 67 3.16 -18.00 -10.91
C ARG A 67 1.80 -17.32 -10.99
N ALA A 68 1.74 -16.01 -10.80
CA ALA A 68 0.51 -15.23 -10.91
C ALA A 68 -0.06 -15.31 -12.34
N LEU A 69 0.77 -15.08 -13.36
CA LEU A 69 0.39 -15.18 -14.77
C LEU A 69 -0.09 -16.59 -15.14
N ALA A 70 0.62 -17.64 -14.71
CA ALA A 70 0.22 -19.03 -14.98
C ALA A 70 -1.15 -19.35 -14.39
N ARG A 71 -1.46 -18.84 -13.19
CA ARG A 71 -2.75 -19.06 -12.53
C ARG A 71 -3.89 -18.33 -13.24
N THR A 72 -3.63 -17.15 -13.81
CA THR A 72 -4.62 -16.39 -14.60
C THR A 72 -4.91 -17.06 -15.94
N LEU A 73 -3.92 -17.74 -16.55
CA LEU A 73 -4.09 -18.42 -17.84
C LEU A 73 -4.73 -19.82 -17.72
N MET A 74 -4.83 -20.39 -16.50
CA MET A 74 -5.44 -21.69 -16.22
C MET A 74 -6.92 -21.62 -15.77
N VAL A 75 -7.52 -20.42 -15.73
CA VAL A 75 -8.95 -20.19 -15.48
C VAL A 75 -9.59 -19.70 -16.79
#